data_AF-A0A0G0L953-F1
#
_entry.id   AF-A0A0G0L953-F1
#
_cell.length_a   1.000
_cell.length_b   1.000
_cell.length_c   1.000
_cell.angle_alpha   90.00
_cell.angle_beta   90.00
_cell.angle_gamma   90.00
#
_symmetry.space_group_name_H-M   'P 1'
#
loop_
_entity.id
_entity.type
_entity.pdbx_description
1 polymer ?
#
loop_
_entity_poly.entity_id
_entity_poly.type
_entity_poly.pdbx_seq_one_letter_code
_entity_poly.pdbx_strand_id
1 'polypeptide(L)'
;MEHIDIMEKETTTLQALRKDHQSEIIGHYSAQEQTIIRERQQVLSSLAYFIGKDFRIPVELNEPGAGWHWDFKENKIRIDPKDLLEKPMDYLRFVISHEGGHRRISRTDDIPVDIWKQPGFSFMMNAIEDPRTNNFVAEAYPRFAKQMDIAYQSDLDFEGKAKGKAHEKLGYTPRFIQAGFEYIKQWHKETRGDTSAVISNDLPEDVREVVQTTLNSARDSWLRYPSRQEADRGEKLIRRYANVSYEINRDEVWPEFKKLVDTDLEDQKVQELLQDMQGEGDKEQSGLPQDLQNNLTEEEKKELTEAMQNAQNSPSKNGQPGGEPRAIDLDSLSDELKQKIRDYIDSLPEDIKRALAEKAKKALEDFEKKINEEFGGKLSDNPNRKAERQEQSRNIKSEGPIKNKGEAKPQLPPEDTEDQRKFRDLIEQVLKGNENAYEEMRREVLPQIDELEADLREIFVKRRTQKWLSGYKTGKRIDIKKRMQEKALGISSVESKAWQKRELPSEKDYAISLLVDLSGSMRGEKIEETFKAAVVLAEALNRLSISTEILGFNDRLYEYQPFGQTMNQGVREHMGGMLQEVNGGGASYNDDGWAVQQASERLSRQKAAEKFLFVLSDGLPEESGNHPRSRF
;
A
#
# COMPACT_ATOMS: atom_id res chain seq x y z
N MET A 1 -22.07 19.01 32.14
CA MET A 1 -22.68 19.88 31.11
C MET A 1 -21.65 20.84 30.52
N GLU A 2 -20.83 21.55 31.32
CA GLU A 2 -19.75 22.42 30.78
C GLU A 2 -18.69 21.69 29.94
N HIS A 3 -18.33 20.44 30.26
CA HIS A 3 -17.36 19.67 29.48
C HIS A 3 -17.85 19.22 28.08
N ILE A 4 -19.17 19.13 27.85
CA ILE A 4 -19.73 18.72 26.56
C ILE A 4 -19.79 19.93 25.61
N ASP A 5 -20.15 21.09 26.15
CA ASP A 5 -20.24 22.37 25.42
C ASP A 5 -18.86 22.90 24.99
N ILE A 6 -17.78 22.57 25.72
CA ILE A 6 -16.39 22.88 25.32
C ILE A 6 -15.96 21.99 24.14
N MET A 7 -16.24 20.69 24.17
CA MET A 7 -15.88 19.76 23.08
C MET A 7 -16.64 20.05 21.78
N GLU A 8 -17.93 20.41 21.86
CA GLU A 8 -18.70 20.83 20.68
C GLU A 8 -18.17 22.12 20.06
N LYS A 9 -17.80 23.12 20.88
CA LYS A 9 -17.21 24.38 20.40
C LYS A 9 -15.83 24.19 19.79
N GLU A 10 -14.98 23.36 20.39
CA GLU A 10 -13.66 22.99 19.84
C GLU A 10 -13.79 22.24 18.51
N THR A 11 -14.73 21.28 18.41
CA THR A 11 -14.97 20.52 17.17
C THR A 11 -15.49 21.43 16.04
N THR A 12 -16.39 22.36 16.36
CA THR A 12 -16.95 23.32 15.39
C THR A 12 -15.89 24.30 14.90
N THR A 13 -15.01 24.75 15.79
CA THR A 13 -13.91 25.68 15.47
C THR A 13 -12.83 24.99 14.63
N LEU A 14 -12.49 23.73 14.96
CA LEU A 14 -11.57 22.91 14.16
C LEU A 14 -12.14 22.61 12.76
N GLN A 15 -13.43 22.34 12.62
CA GLN A 15 -14.08 22.15 11.32
C GLN A 15 -14.11 23.43 10.48
N ALA A 16 -14.31 24.59 11.10
CA ALA A 16 -14.26 25.90 10.43
C ALA A 16 -12.84 26.23 9.93
N LEU A 17 -11.83 26.12 10.80
CA LEU A 17 -10.42 26.31 10.45
C LEU A 17 -9.94 25.37 9.33
N ARG A 18 -10.48 24.14 9.33
CA ARG A 18 -10.16 23.11 8.33
C ARG A 18 -10.77 23.41 6.96
N LYS A 19 -12.01 23.93 6.92
CA LYS A 19 -12.62 24.42 5.67
C LYS A 19 -11.86 25.63 5.12
N ASP A 20 -11.36 26.49 5.99
CA ASP A 20 -10.61 27.69 5.61
C ASP A 20 -9.29 27.33 4.92
N HIS A 21 -8.49 26.47 5.54
CA HIS A 21 -7.20 26.04 4.99
C HIS A 21 -7.30 25.27 3.66
N GLN A 22 -8.30 24.39 3.49
CA GLN A 22 -8.54 23.72 2.21
C GLN A 22 -9.01 24.69 1.12
N SER A 23 -9.73 25.75 1.51
CA SER A 23 -10.19 26.81 0.60
C SER A 23 -9.05 27.73 0.17
N GLU A 24 -8.08 27.99 1.07
CA GLU A 24 -6.84 28.69 0.73
C GLU A 24 -6.01 27.92 -0.29
N ILE A 25 -5.71 26.63 -0.01
CA ILE A 25 -4.91 25.79 -0.92
C ILE A 25 -5.53 25.70 -2.31
N ILE A 26 -6.84 25.42 -2.38
CA ILE A 26 -7.53 25.29 -3.67
C ILE A 26 -7.71 26.64 -4.38
N GLY A 27 -7.72 27.75 -3.63
CA GLY A 27 -7.86 29.11 -4.14
C GLY A 27 -6.71 29.57 -5.03
N HIS A 28 -5.55 28.92 -4.94
CA HIS A 28 -4.40 29.17 -5.82
C HIS A 28 -4.57 28.65 -7.25
N TYR A 29 -5.63 27.87 -7.53
CA TYR A 29 -5.89 27.25 -8.82
C TYR A 29 -7.05 27.91 -9.57
N SER A 30 -7.04 27.84 -10.91
CA SER A 30 -8.13 28.33 -11.75
C SER A 30 -9.41 27.52 -11.54
N ALA A 31 -10.59 28.10 -11.82
CA ALA A 31 -11.88 27.43 -11.60
C ALA A 31 -11.99 26.04 -12.29
N GLN A 32 -11.36 25.88 -13.45
CA GLN A 32 -11.30 24.60 -14.16
C GLN A 32 -10.43 23.58 -13.43
N GLU A 33 -9.24 23.99 -12.97
CA GLU A 33 -8.34 23.15 -12.17
C GLU A 33 -8.96 22.76 -10.82
N GLN A 34 -9.65 23.69 -10.15
CA GLN A 34 -10.36 23.39 -8.90
C GLN A 34 -11.42 22.30 -9.10
N THR A 35 -12.13 22.32 -10.23
CA THR A 35 -13.13 21.29 -10.57
C THR A 35 -12.45 19.93 -10.73
N ILE A 36 -11.35 19.87 -11.49
CA ILE A 36 -10.58 18.64 -11.70
C ILE A 36 -10.01 18.10 -10.37
N ILE A 37 -9.43 18.98 -9.55
CA ILE A 37 -8.88 18.63 -8.23
C ILE A 37 -9.97 18.01 -7.35
N ARG A 38 -11.15 18.63 -7.26
CA ARG A 38 -12.26 18.12 -6.44
C ARG A 38 -12.80 16.79 -6.94
N GLU A 39 -13.01 16.65 -8.25
CA GLU A 39 -13.48 15.40 -8.86
C GLU A 39 -12.50 14.25 -8.57
N ARG A 40 -11.20 14.47 -8.79
CA ARG A 40 -10.17 13.46 -8.54
C ARG A 40 -10.03 13.17 -7.04
N GLN A 41 -10.04 14.19 -6.18
CA GLN A 41 -10.03 14.02 -4.72
C GLN A 41 -11.19 13.13 -4.27
N GLN A 42 -12.41 13.37 -4.78
CA GLN A 42 -13.60 12.59 -4.43
C GLN A 42 -13.47 11.11 -4.84
N VAL A 43 -13.00 10.85 -6.07
CA VAL A 43 -12.78 9.49 -6.58
C VAL A 43 -11.74 8.75 -5.73
N LEU A 44 -10.62 9.41 -5.43
CA LEU A 44 -9.52 8.81 -4.67
C LEU A 44 -9.87 8.60 -3.21
N SER A 45 -10.65 9.50 -2.61
CA SER A 45 -11.15 9.35 -1.23
C SER A 45 -11.91 8.03 -1.05
N SER A 46 -12.81 7.73 -1.99
CA SER A 46 -13.60 6.49 -1.98
C SER A 46 -12.70 5.23 -1.96
N LEU A 47 -11.59 5.28 -2.69
CA LEU A 47 -10.62 4.20 -2.77
C LEU A 47 -9.81 4.06 -1.47
N ALA A 48 -9.37 5.18 -0.89
CA ALA A 48 -8.70 5.22 0.41
C ALA A 48 -9.58 4.58 1.51
N TYR A 49 -10.88 4.88 1.50
CA TYR A 49 -11.84 4.32 2.48
C TYR A 49 -11.95 2.81 2.37
N PHE A 50 -12.08 2.33 1.13
CA PHE A 50 -12.21 0.91 0.83
C PHE A 50 -10.97 0.11 1.25
N ILE A 51 -9.78 0.62 0.98
CA ILE A 51 -8.52 -0.08 1.30
C ILE A 51 -8.18 0.06 2.79
N GLY A 52 -8.30 1.26 3.35
CA GLY A 52 -8.02 1.52 4.77
C GLY A 52 -9.04 0.90 5.73
N LYS A 53 -10.22 0.51 5.23
CA LYS A 53 -11.39 0.11 6.04
C LYS A 53 -11.72 1.18 7.10
N ASP A 54 -11.58 2.43 6.73
CA ASP A 54 -11.89 3.60 7.55
C ASP A 54 -12.67 4.60 6.69
N PHE A 55 -13.99 4.52 6.74
CA PHE A 55 -14.88 5.40 5.95
C PHE A 55 -14.93 6.84 6.47
N ARG A 56 -14.23 7.14 7.58
CA ARG A 56 -14.18 8.47 8.18
C ARG A 56 -12.82 9.14 8.05
N ILE A 57 -11.84 8.45 7.48
CA ILE A 57 -10.51 9.03 7.27
C ILE A 57 -10.65 10.27 6.38
N PRO A 58 -10.22 11.44 6.81
CA PRO A 58 -10.11 12.58 5.91
C PRO A 58 -9.17 12.32 4.75
N VAL A 59 -9.53 12.79 3.57
CA VAL A 59 -8.60 12.93 2.44
C VAL A 59 -8.57 14.41 2.05
N GLU A 60 -7.48 15.08 2.37
CA GLU A 60 -7.32 16.53 2.30
C GLU A 60 -6.22 16.91 1.32
N LEU A 61 -6.37 18.06 0.66
CA LEU A 61 -5.29 18.65 -0.10
C LEU A 61 -4.10 18.96 0.84
N ASN A 62 -2.91 18.69 0.34
CA ASN A 62 -1.65 19.11 0.91
C ASN A 62 -1.20 20.43 0.28
N GLU A 63 -0.14 21.03 0.82
CA GLU A 63 0.53 22.13 0.14
C GLU A 63 1.01 21.68 -1.26
N PRO A 64 0.89 22.52 -2.30
CA PRO A 64 1.30 22.16 -3.66
C PRO A 64 2.76 21.71 -3.72
N GLY A 65 3.02 20.49 -4.18
CA GLY A 65 4.37 19.92 -4.26
C GLY A 65 4.89 19.27 -2.97
N ALA A 66 4.10 19.27 -1.89
CA ALA A 66 4.47 18.63 -0.62
C ALA A 66 4.14 17.13 -0.57
N GLY A 67 3.69 16.55 -1.68
CA GLY A 67 3.46 15.11 -1.82
C GLY A 67 2.18 14.59 -1.14
N TRP A 68 2.05 13.28 -1.16
CA TRP A 68 0.99 12.49 -0.54
C TRP A 68 1.52 11.87 0.75
N HIS A 69 0.65 11.56 1.71
CA HIS A 69 1.01 10.75 2.88
C HIS A 69 -0.22 10.52 3.77
N TRP A 70 -0.22 9.44 4.53
CA TRP A 70 -1.15 9.21 5.62
C TRP A 70 -0.60 9.69 6.97
N ASP A 71 -1.12 10.79 7.49
CA ASP A 71 -0.86 11.28 8.86
C ASP A 71 -1.49 10.34 9.88
N PHE A 72 -0.66 9.49 10.48
CA PHE A 72 -1.04 8.51 11.49
C PHE A 72 -1.76 9.16 12.68
N LYS A 73 -1.23 10.28 13.20
CA LYS A 73 -1.68 10.88 14.47
C LYS A 73 -3.04 11.54 14.32
N GLU A 74 -3.19 12.32 13.25
CA GLU A 74 -4.45 12.99 12.93
C GLU A 74 -5.39 12.06 12.15
N ASN A 75 -4.93 10.85 11.84
CA ASN A 75 -5.59 9.82 11.04
C ASN A 75 -6.23 10.42 9.79
N LYS A 76 -5.40 10.99 8.90
CA LYS A 76 -5.86 11.61 7.64
C LYS A 76 -4.88 11.38 6.51
N ILE A 77 -5.37 11.32 5.29
CA ILE A 77 -4.55 11.26 4.10
C ILE A 77 -4.44 12.66 3.49
N ARG A 78 -3.22 13.08 3.20
CA ARG A 78 -2.90 14.28 2.46
C ARG A 78 -2.60 13.91 1.02
N ILE A 79 -3.15 14.66 0.07
CA ILE A 79 -2.98 14.43 -1.37
C ILE A 79 -2.45 15.69 -2.04
N ASP A 80 -1.49 15.54 -2.96
CA ASP A 80 -0.87 16.69 -3.60
C ASP A 80 -1.75 17.24 -4.74
N PRO A 81 -2.25 18.49 -4.64
CA PRO A 81 -3.09 19.09 -5.68
C PRO A 81 -2.37 19.26 -7.03
N LYS A 82 -1.03 19.36 -7.04
CA LYS A 82 -0.25 19.40 -8.29
C LYS A 82 -0.29 18.06 -9.01
N ASP A 83 -0.09 16.96 -8.28
CA ASP A 83 -0.18 15.62 -8.86
C ASP A 83 -1.61 15.32 -9.34
N LEU A 84 -2.62 15.79 -8.62
CA LEU A 84 -4.01 15.68 -9.07
C LEU A 84 -4.25 16.33 -10.42
N LEU A 85 -3.46 17.32 -10.86
CA LEU A 85 -3.57 17.90 -12.20
C LEU A 85 -2.67 17.20 -13.21
N GLU A 86 -1.42 16.95 -12.84
CA GLU A 86 -0.35 16.56 -13.77
C GLU A 86 -0.26 15.06 -14.03
N LYS A 87 -0.67 14.22 -13.06
CA LYS A 87 -0.44 12.77 -13.12
C LYS A 87 -1.64 12.01 -13.68
N PRO A 88 -1.40 10.86 -14.33
CA PRO A 88 -2.48 9.99 -14.82
C PRO A 88 -3.22 9.34 -13.65
N MET A 89 -4.51 9.05 -13.85
CA MET A 89 -5.37 8.49 -12.80
C MET A 89 -4.87 7.14 -12.25
N ASP A 90 -4.22 6.30 -13.06
CA ASP A 90 -3.69 5.02 -12.58
C ASP A 90 -2.53 5.20 -11.59
N TYR A 91 -1.71 6.23 -11.78
CA TYR A 91 -0.70 6.62 -10.79
C TYR A 91 -1.37 7.12 -9.51
N LEU A 92 -2.38 7.99 -9.61
CA LEU A 92 -3.09 8.53 -8.45
C LEU A 92 -3.79 7.44 -7.64
N ARG A 93 -4.37 6.44 -8.34
CA ARG A 93 -4.98 5.25 -7.72
C ARG A 93 -3.96 4.40 -7.00
N PHE A 94 -2.77 4.21 -7.57
CA PHE A 94 -1.69 3.50 -6.89
C PHE A 94 -1.31 4.19 -5.58
N VAL A 95 -1.02 5.50 -5.64
CA VAL A 95 -0.58 6.28 -4.46
C VAL A 95 -1.66 6.27 -3.38
N ILE A 96 -2.92 6.59 -3.69
CA ILE A 96 -3.96 6.61 -2.64
C ILE A 96 -4.23 5.22 -2.04
N SER A 97 -4.02 4.17 -2.82
CA SER A 97 -4.17 2.78 -2.34
C SER A 97 -3.06 2.38 -1.40
N HIS A 98 -1.85 2.82 -1.72
CA HIS A 98 -0.70 2.71 -0.85
C HIS A 98 -0.96 3.43 0.49
N GLU A 99 -1.41 4.69 0.46
CA GLU A 99 -1.78 5.44 1.68
C GLU A 99 -2.90 4.76 2.49
N GLY A 100 -3.93 4.26 1.81
CA GLY A 100 -4.98 3.46 2.43
C GLY A 100 -4.44 2.16 3.05
N GLY A 101 -3.43 1.56 2.43
CA GLY A 101 -2.74 0.37 2.94
C GLY A 101 -2.01 0.64 4.25
N HIS A 102 -1.33 1.77 4.37
CA HIS A 102 -0.69 2.13 5.65
C HIS A 102 -1.70 2.36 6.75
N ARG A 103 -2.80 3.07 6.45
CA ARG A 103 -3.93 3.16 7.39
C ARG A 103 -4.40 1.77 7.84
N ARG A 104 -4.41 0.81 6.90
CA ARG A 104 -4.88 -0.55 7.15
C ARG A 104 -3.95 -1.35 8.04
N ILE A 105 -2.63 -1.34 7.80
CA ILE A 105 -1.72 -2.31 8.42
C ILE A 105 -0.53 -1.72 9.22
N SER A 106 -0.21 -0.44 9.05
CA SER A 106 0.97 0.17 9.68
C SER A 106 0.64 0.72 11.08
N ARG A 107 1.50 0.45 12.06
CA ARG A 107 1.39 0.99 13.42
C ARG A 107 2.77 1.40 13.90
N THR A 108 2.94 2.70 14.15
CA THR A 108 4.22 3.30 14.57
C THR A 108 4.11 3.99 15.93
N ASP A 109 2.95 3.96 16.58
CA ASP A 109 2.68 4.59 17.87
C ASP A 109 3.43 3.97 19.05
N ASP A 110 3.80 2.70 18.93
CA ASP A 110 4.60 2.00 19.93
C ASP A 110 6.11 2.31 19.79
N ILE A 111 6.53 3.05 18.76
CA ILE A 111 7.93 3.38 18.52
C ILE A 111 8.34 4.58 19.39
N PRO A 112 9.38 4.45 20.22
CA PRO A 112 9.89 5.57 21.01
C PRO A 112 10.33 6.75 20.13
N VAL A 113 9.90 7.95 20.50
CA VAL A 113 10.15 9.19 19.73
C VAL A 113 11.65 9.49 19.60
N ASP A 114 12.42 9.17 20.63
CA ASP A 114 13.87 9.30 20.65
C ASP A 114 14.57 8.35 19.67
N ILE A 115 14.04 7.15 19.45
CA ILE A 115 14.52 6.23 18.42
C ILE A 115 14.15 6.76 17.04
N TRP A 116 12.88 7.15 16.87
CA TRP A 116 12.37 7.63 15.59
C TRP A 116 13.11 8.86 15.07
N LYS A 117 13.55 9.74 15.98
CA LYS A 117 14.31 10.95 15.68
C LYS A 117 15.79 10.73 15.42
N GLN A 118 16.30 9.50 15.50
CA GLN A 118 17.69 9.25 15.10
C GLN A 118 17.81 9.46 13.58
N PRO A 119 18.81 10.22 13.11
CA PRO A 119 19.01 10.45 11.68
C PRO A 119 19.04 9.13 10.91
N GLY A 120 18.36 9.06 9.78
CA GLY A 120 18.28 7.87 8.93
C GLY A 120 17.36 6.75 9.42
N PHE A 121 16.90 6.76 10.69
CA PHE A 121 16.00 5.72 11.20
C PHE A 121 14.65 5.74 10.48
N SER A 122 14.09 6.94 10.31
CA SER A 122 12.78 7.10 9.66
C SER A 122 12.83 6.72 8.19
N PHE A 123 13.90 7.10 7.49
CA PHE A 123 14.13 6.69 6.11
C PHE A 123 14.29 5.16 5.96
N MET A 124 15.06 4.51 6.84
CA MET A 124 15.20 3.04 6.84
C MET A 124 13.85 2.36 7.05
N MET A 125 13.06 2.84 8.03
CA MET A 125 11.74 2.30 8.30
C MET A 125 10.83 2.39 7.08
N ASN A 126 10.79 3.55 6.40
CA ASN A 126 9.98 3.72 5.19
C ASN A 126 10.44 2.80 4.06
N ALA A 127 11.76 2.72 3.80
CA ALA A 127 12.34 1.86 2.77
C ALA A 127 11.97 0.36 2.91
N ILE A 128 11.48 -0.07 4.08
CA ILE A 128 11.04 -1.45 4.36
C ILE A 128 9.51 -1.52 4.56
N GLU A 129 8.90 -0.57 5.27
CA GLU A 129 7.46 -0.56 5.56
C GLU A 129 6.63 -0.33 4.30
N ASP A 130 7.12 0.46 3.35
CA ASP A 130 6.39 0.72 2.12
C ASP A 130 6.30 -0.50 1.20
N PRO A 131 7.40 -1.25 0.96
CA PRO A 131 7.33 -2.61 0.44
C PRO A 131 6.32 -3.51 1.16
N ARG A 132 6.25 -3.46 2.49
CA ARG A 132 5.33 -4.26 3.30
C ARG A 132 3.87 -3.91 3.00
N THR A 133 3.55 -2.62 2.96
CA THR A 133 2.23 -2.11 2.59
C THR A 133 1.87 -2.48 1.15
N ASN A 134 2.81 -2.30 0.22
CA ASN A 134 2.59 -2.62 -1.18
C ASN A 134 2.33 -4.11 -1.40
N ASN A 135 3.04 -4.99 -0.70
CA ASN A 135 2.78 -6.43 -0.72
C ASN A 135 1.34 -6.74 -0.26
N PHE A 136 0.91 -6.16 0.88
CA PHE A 136 -0.45 -6.33 1.37
C PHE A 136 -1.49 -5.84 0.36
N VAL A 137 -1.34 -4.64 -0.19
CA VAL A 137 -2.30 -4.06 -1.14
C VAL A 137 -2.33 -4.88 -2.43
N ALA A 138 -1.18 -5.30 -2.95
CA ALA A 138 -1.09 -6.11 -4.15
C ALA A 138 -1.74 -7.50 -3.99
N GLU A 139 -1.55 -8.15 -2.82
CA GLU A 139 -2.18 -9.44 -2.52
C GLU A 139 -3.69 -9.29 -2.31
N ALA A 140 -4.10 -8.33 -1.49
CA ALA A 140 -5.50 -8.15 -1.10
C ALA A 140 -6.39 -7.63 -2.25
N TYR A 141 -5.80 -6.95 -3.23
CA TYR A 141 -6.51 -6.28 -4.31
C TYR A 141 -5.82 -6.46 -5.68
N PRO A 142 -6.15 -7.52 -6.45
CA PRO A 142 -5.43 -7.91 -7.67
C PRO A 142 -5.38 -6.89 -8.81
N ARG A 143 -6.32 -5.93 -8.88
CA ARG A 143 -6.26 -4.84 -9.87
C ARG A 143 -5.12 -3.86 -9.59
N PHE A 144 -4.69 -3.73 -8.33
CA PHE A 144 -3.62 -2.82 -7.91
C PHE A 144 -2.24 -3.38 -8.19
N ALA A 145 -2.07 -4.70 -8.12
CA ALA A 145 -0.80 -5.35 -8.49
C ALA A 145 -0.34 -4.95 -9.91
N LYS A 146 -1.27 -4.80 -10.86
CA LYS A 146 -0.97 -4.35 -12.23
C LYS A 146 -0.63 -2.86 -12.33
N GLN A 147 -1.17 -2.03 -11.45
CA GLN A 147 -0.90 -0.59 -11.42
C GLN A 147 0.45 -0.27 -10.74
N MET A 148 0.85 -1.10 -9.77
CA MET A 148 2.14 -1.01 -9.09
C MET A 148 3.32 -1.10 -10.07
N ASP A 149 3.27 -2.05 -11.02
CA ASP A 149 4.30 -2.17 -12.05
C ASP A 149 4.44 -0.90 -12.91
N ILE A 150 3.33 -0.23 -13.23
CA ILE A 150 3.32 1.00 -14.03
C ILE A 150 3.93 2.15 -13.22
N ALA A 151 3.59 2.27 -11.93
CA ALA A 151 4.14 3.31 -11.05
C ALA A 151 5.67 3.17 -10.95
N TYR A 152 6.17 1.98 -10.61
CA TYR A 152 7.62 1.75 -10.49
C TYR A 152 8.37 1.77 -11.84
N GLN A 153 7.74 1.43 -12.97
CA GLN A 153 8.32 1.61 -14.31
C GLN A 153 8.35 3.07 -14.78
N SER A 154 7.40 3.90 -14.34
CA SER A 154 7.37 5.33 -14.68
C SER A 154 8.41 6.16 -13.91
N ASP A 155 9.01 5.58 -12.87
CA ASP A 155 9.93 6.22 -11.91
C ASP A 155 11.41 5.82 -12.06
N LEU A 156 11.83 5.36 -13.24
CA LEU A 156 13.15 4.79 -13.54
C LEU A 156 14.40 5.63 -13.17
N ASP A 157 14.24 6.85 -12.66
CA ASP A 157 15.36 7.72 -12.25
C ASP A 157 15.14 8.38 -10.87
N PHE A 158 14.39 7.75 -9.96
CA PHE A 158 14.22 8.28 -8.60
C PHE A 158 15.54 8.35 -7.84
N GLU A 159 16.28 7.24 -7.84
CA GLU A 159 17.61 7.16 -7.22
C GLU A 159 18.56 8.21 -7.82
N GLY A 160 18.55 8.42 -9.14
CA GLY A 160 19.37 9.44 -9.79
C GLY A 160 18.98 10.88 -9.40
N LYS A 161 17.68 11.17 -9.26
CA LYS A 161 17.20 12.48 -8.76
C LYS A 161 17.58 12.72 -7.30
N ALA A 162 17.46 11.71 -6.46
CA ALA A 162 17.86 11.79 -5.05
C ALA A 162 19.38 12.00 -4.92
N LYS A 163 20.18 11.24 -5.69
CA LYS A 163 21.64 11.42 -5.80
C LYS A 163 22.01 12.84 -6.26
N GLY A 164 21.34 13.34 -7.31
CA GLY A 164 21.57 14.71 -7.81
C GLY A 164 21.27 15.79 -6.76
N LYS A 165 20.18 15.65 -6.00
CA LYS A 165 19.83 16.58 -4.91
C LYS A 165 20.78 16.48 -3.71
N ALA A 166 21.22 15.27 -3.39
CA ALA A 166 22.22 15.05 -2.36
C ALA A 166 23.51 15.79 -2.71
N HIS A 167 23.98 15.65 -3.94
CA HIS A 167 25.17 16.35 -4.41
C HIS A 167 24.98 17.87 -4.44
N GLU A 168 23.80 18.37 -4.83
CA GLU A 168 23.51 19.81 -4.80
C GLU A 168 23.50 20.40 -3.37
N LYS A 169 22.94 19.68 -2.40
CA LYS A 169 22.74 20.19 -1.03
C LYS A 169 23.87 19.86 -0.06
N LEU A 170 24.37 18.64 -0.13
CA LEU A 170 25.33 18.06 0.80
C LEU A 170 26.72 17.93 0.16
N GLY A 171 26.82 17.92 -1.17
CA GLY A 171 28.11 17.77 -1.87
C GLY A 171 28.59 16.33 -2.00
N TYR A 172 27.79 15.36 -1.57
CA TYR A 172 28.02 13.93 -1.72
C TYR A 172 26.67 13.19 -1.66
N THR A 173 26.69 11.89 -1.92
CA THR A 173 25.50 11.05 -1.73
C THR A 173 25.59 10.26 -0.43
N PRO A 174 24.74 10.52 0.59
CA PRO A 174 24.73 9.73 1.81
C PRO A 174 24.57 8.24 1.56
N ARG A 175 25.42 7.43 2.19
CA ARG A 175 25.44 5.97 2.12
C ARG A 175 24.13 5.36 2.59
N PHE A 176 23.55 5.88 3.69
CA PHE A 176 22.29 5.34 4.23
C PHE A 176 21.13 5.49 3.23
N ILE A 177 21.12 6.58 2.45
CA ILE A 177 20.13 6.80 1.38
C ILE A 177 20.29 5.75 0.27
N GLN A 178 21.54 5.48 -0.14
CA GLN A 178 21.84 4.47 -1.16
C GLN A 178 21.42 3.06 -0.71
N ALA A 179 21.67 2.71 0.56
CA ALA A 179 21.23 1.44 1.14
C ALA A 179 19.70 1.29 1.14
N GLY A 180 18.96 2.33 1.52
CA GLY A 180 17.49 2.27 1.49
C GLY A 180 16.92 2.08 0.08
N PHE A 181 17.50 2.75 -0.93
CA PHE A 181 17.12 2.48 -2.32
C PHE A 181 17.45 1.07 -2.78
N GLU A 182 18.56 0.50 -2.30
CA GLU A 182 18.90 -0.88 -2.62
C GLU A 182 17.88 -1.85 -2.03
N TYR A 183 17.37 -1.65 -0.81
CA TYR A 183 16.26 -2.47 -0.29
C TYR A 183 15.02 -2.42 -1.19
N ILE A 184 14.62 -1.23 -1.62
CA ILE A 184 13.45 -1.06 -2.50
C ILE A 184 13.69 -1.72 -3.86
N LYS A 185 14.90 -1.59 -4.43
CA LYS A 185 15.30 -2.26 -5.68
C LYS A 185 15.25 -3.78 -5.55
N GLN A 186 15.76 -4.34 -4.45
CA GLN A 186 15.74 -5.78 -4.21
C GLN A 186 14.31 -6.29 -4.02
N TRP A 187 13.47 -5.61 -3.23
CA TRP A 187 12.05 -5.95 -3.12
C TRP A 187 11.33 -5.94 -4.48
N HIS A 188 11.57 -4.91 -5.30
CA HIS A 188 10.93 -4.80 -6.62
C HIS A 188 11.41 -5.88 -7.61
N LYS A 189 12.66 -6.35 -7.52
CA LYS A 189 13.14 -7.53 -8.27
C LYS A 189 12.38 -8.79 -7.82
N GLU A 190 12.22 -8.99 -6.52
CA GLU A 190 11.52 -10.15 -5.95
C GLU A 190 10.06 -10.22 -6.39
N THR A 191 9.34 -9.09 -6.44
CA THR A 191 7.94 -9.07 -6.89
C THR A 191 7.78 -9.47 -8.37
N ARG A 192 8.84 -9.35 -9.17
CA ARG A 192 8.90 -9.82 -10.56
C ARG A 192 9.39 -11.25 -10.73
N GLY A 193 9.63 -11.95 -9.61
CA GLY A 193 10.11 -13.33 -9.60
C GLY A 193 11.62 -13.47 -9.77
N ASP A 194 12.38 -12.37 -9.78
CA ASP A 194 13.83 -12.41 -9.68
C ASP A 194 14.24 -12.51 -8.22
N THR A 195 14.73 -13.69 -7.84
CA THR A 195 15.20 -13.98 -6.47
C THR A 195 16.73 -13.99 -6.39
N SER A 196 17.41 -13.49 -7.41
CA SER A 196 18.83 -13.28 -7.36
C SER A 196 19.12 -12.15 -6.38
N ALA A 197 19.78 -12.47 -5.26
CA ALA A 197 20.21 -11.49 -4.26
C ALA A 197 21.44 -10.69 -4.77
N VAL A 198 21.44 -10.33 -6.06
CA VAL A 198 22.55 -9.61 -6.68
C VAL A 198 22.38 -8.13 -6.39
N ILE A 199 23.22 -7.65 -5.50
CA ILE A 199 23.34 -6.25 -5.11
C ILE A 199 24.02 -5.46 -6.23
N SER A 200 23.61 -4.21 -6.41
CA SER A 200 24.20 -3.28 -7.38
C SER A 200 25.72 -3.16 -7.21
N ASN A 201 26.49 -3.43 -8.29
CA ASN A 201 27.96 -3.33 -8.28
C ASN A 201 28.48 -1.89 -8.24
N ASP A 202 27.62 -0.92 -8.55
CA ASP A 202 27.92 0.51 -8.53
C ASP A 202 27.85 1.13 -7.12
N LEU A 203 27.38 0.37 -6.12
CA LEU A 203 27.34 0.82 -4.73
C LEU A 203 28.72 0.76 -4.06
N PRO A 204 29.02 1.71 -3.15
CA PRO A 204 30.18 1.66 -2.26
C PRO A 204 30.27 0.33 -1.49
N GLU A 205 31.49 -0.12 -1.16
CA GLU A 205 31.70 -1.43 -0.53
C GLU A 205 31.03 -1.54 0.84
N ASP A 206 31.09 -0.49 1.66
CA ASP A 206 30.43 -0.42 2.96
C ASP A 206 28.89 -0.50 2.84
N VAL A 207 28.31 0.18 1.85
CA VAL A 207 26.89 0.08 1.52
C VAL A 207 26.52 -1.34 1.09
N ARG A 208 27.32 -1.97 0.23
CA ARG A 208 27.09 -3.35 -0.20
C ARG A 208 27.15 -4.33 0.96
N GLU A 209 28.14 -4.19 1.83
CA GLU A 209 28.31 -5.06 3.00
C GLU A 209 27.11 -4.97 3.95
N VAL A 210 26.67 -3.74 4.25
CA VAL A 210 25.50 -3.52 5.11
C VAL A 210 24.25 -4.12 4.48
N VAL A 211 23.95 -3.80 3.22
CA VAL A 211 22.78 -4.35 2.53
C VAL A 211 22.85 -5.88 2.46
N GLN A 212 24.01 -6.45 2.13
CA GLN A 212 24.18 -7.90 2.05
C GLN A 212 23.92 -8.61 3.38
N THR A 213 24.31 -7.97 4.47
CA THR A 213 24.16 -8.49 5.83
C THR A 213 22.69 -8.45 6.28
N THR A 214 21.99 -7.37 5.96
CA THR A 214 20.63 -7.10 6.49
C THR A 214 19.50 -7.45 5.53
N LEU A 215 19.78 -7.73 4.25
CA LEU A 215 18.75 -7.91 3.22
C LEU A 215 17.74 -9.00 3.59
N ASN A 216 18.18 -10.10 4.20
CA ASN A 216 17.27 -11.16 4.63
C ASN A 216 16.33 -10.71 5.75
N SER A 217 16.80 -9.89 6.69
CA SER A 217 16.00 -9.33 7.78
C SER A 217 15.03 -8.27 7.26
N ALA A 218 15.49 -7.38 6.38
CA ALA A 218 14.61 -6.43 5.69
C ALA A 218 13.51 -7.17 4.90
N ARG A 219 13.89 -8.27 4.23
CA ARG A 219 12.98 -9.17 3.54
C ARG A 219 11.95 -9.83 4.43
N ASP A 220 12.40 -10.38 5.55
CA ASP A 220 11.50 -10.98 6.54
C ASP A 220 10.51 -9.93 7.06
N SER A 221 10.95 -8.69 7.27
CA SER A 221 10.10 -7.58 7.70
C SER A 221 9.04 -7.20 6.66
N TRP A 222 9.39 -6.96 5.39
CA TRP A 222 8.41 -6.58 4.37
C TRP A 222 7.50 -7.73 3.92
N LEU A 223 7.82 -8.97 4.26
CA LEU A 223 6.94 -10.14 4.08
C LEU A 223 6.01 -10.39 5.28
N ARG A 224 6.18 -9.66 6.39
CA ARG A 224 5.35 -9.78 7.60
C ARG A 224 4.21 -8.78 7.61
N TYR A 225 3.19 -9.09 6.83
CA TYR A 225 1.90 -8.39 6.84
C TYR A 225 0.76 -9.39 7.06
N PRO A 226 -0.36 -8.95 7.65
CA PRO A 226 -1.55 -9.80 7.76
C PRO A 226 -2.15 -10.04 6.37
N SER A 227 -2.71 -11.23 6.14
CA SER A 227 -3.64 -11.41 5.02
C SER A 227 -4.87 -10.49 5.18
N ARG A 228 -5.63 -10.28 4.11
CA ARG A 228 -6.87 -9.48 4.17
C ARG A 228 -7.82 -9.95 5.28
N GLN A 229 -8.03 -11.27 5.40
CA GLN A 229 -8.89 -11.86 6.43
C GLN A 229 -8.35 -11.61 7.84
N GLU A 230 -7.04 -11.67 8.03
CA GLU A 230 -6.39 -11.39 9.30
C GLU A 230 -6.49 -9.92 9.71
N ALA A 231 -6.32 -9.00 8.76
CA ALA A 231 -6.55 -7.58 8.98
C ALA A 231 -8.04 -7.28 9.29
N ASP A 232 -8.97 -8.07 8.75
CA ASP A 232 -10.42 -7.95 9.01
C ASP A 232 -10.83 -8.39 10.41
N ARG A 233 -10.10 -9.34 11.03
CA ARG A 233 -10.34 -9.80 12.43
C ARG A 233 -10.10 -8.71 13.47
N GLY A 234 -9.38 -7.66 13.12
CA GLY A 234 -9.30 -6.43 13.92
C GLY A 234 -7.89 -6.05 14.40
N GLU A 235 -7.87 -4.95 15.14
CA GLU A 235 -6.69 -4.15 15.50
C GLU A 235 -5.55 -4.95 16.17
N LYS A 236 -5.89 -5.93 17.00
CA LYS A 236 -4.91 -6.71 17.76
C LYS A 236 -3.93 -7.47 16.85
N LEU A 237 -4.42 -8.04 15.74
CA LEU A 237 -3.58 -8.82 14.84
C LEU A 237 -2.73 -7.90 13.96
N ILE A 238 -3.31 -6.79 13.49
CA ILE A 238 -2.59 -5.73 12.75
C ILE A 238 -1.37 -5.26 13.56
N ARG A 239 -1.59 -4.89 14.84
CA ARG A 239 -0.51 -4.48 15.75
C ARG A 239 0.56 -5.54 15.93
N ARG A 240 0.17 -6.82 16.02
CA ARG A 240 1.15 -7.90 16.15
C ARG A 240 2.09 -7.95 14.93
N TYR A 241 1.56 -7.85 13.71
CA TYR A 241 2.38 -7.82 12.51
C TYR A 241 3.26 -6.56 12.44
N ALA A 242 2.70 -5.38 12.75
CA ALA A 242 3.45 -4.13 12.80
C ALA A 242 4.61 -4.18 13.82
N ASN A 243 4.34 -4.68 15.03
CA ASN A 243 5.35 -4.73 16.09
C ASN A 243 6.48 -5.72 15.74
N VAL A 244 6.16 -6.87 15.14
CA VAL A 244 7.21 -7.82 14.72
C VAL A 244 8.05 -7.25 13.58
N SER A 245 7.45 -6.56 12.61
CA SER A 245 8.21 -5.87 11.55
C SER A 245 9.12 -4.78 12.13
N TYR A 246 8.61 -3.98 13.08
CA TYR A 246 9.41 -3.00 13.81
C TYR A 246 10.56 -3.63 14.60
N GLU A 247 10.31 -4.74 15.33
CA GLU A 247 11.34 -5.46 16.09
C GLU A 247 12.48 -5.94 15.18
N ILE A 248 12.16 -6.53 14.02
CA ILE A 248 13.17 -6.95 13.03
C ILE A 248 13.96 -5.73 12.53
N ASN A 249 13.26 -4.66 12.15
CA ASN A 249 13.92 -3.46 11.66
C ASN A 249 14.85 -2.83 12.72
N ARG A 250 14.41 -2.78 13.98
CA ARG A 250 15.17 -2.19 15.10
C ARG A 250 16.34 -3.07 15.54
N ASP A 251 16.15 -4.37 15.62
CA ASP A 251 17.11 -5.28 16.26
C ASP A 251 18.08 -5.92 15.26
N GLU A 252 17.66 -6.08 14.00
CA GLU A 252 18.45 -6.80 12.99
C GLU A 252 18.96 -5.90 11.85
N VAL A 253 18.19 -4.87 11.45
CA VAL A 253 18.58 -3.99 10.34
C VAL A 253 19.28 -2.72 10.83
N TRP A 254 18.67 -2.04 11.80
CA TRP A 254 19.13 -0.75 12.30
C TRP A 254 20.58 -0.73 12.81
N PRO A 255 21.09 -1.74 13.56
CA PRO A 255 22.46 -1.67 14.08
C PRO A 255 23.53 -1.60 12.98
N GLU A 256 23.30 -2.28 11.86
CA GLU A 256 24.20 -2.26 10.69
C GLU A 256 23.94 -1.01 9.84
N PHE A 257 22.68 -0.67 9.60
CA PHE A 257 22.30 0.51 8.83
C PHE A 257 22.79 1.81 9.47
N LYS A 258 22.76 1.90 10.80
CA LYS A 258 23.24 3.04 11.57
C LYS A 258 24.73 3.30 11.36
N LYS A 259 25.54 2.28 11.05
CA LYS A 259 26.96 2.49 10.72
C LYS A 259 27.14 3.38 9.50
N LEU A 260 26.27 3.24 8.49
CA LEU A 260 26.27 4.13 7.32
C LEU A 260 25.91 5.56 7.70
N VAL A 261 24.87 5.73 8.54
CA VAL A 261 24.46 7.03 9.07
C VAL A 261 25.59 7.70 9.85
N ASP A 262 26.27 6.95 10.71
CA ASP A 262 27.37 7.46 11.53
C ASP A 262 28.54 7.92 10.64
N THR A 263 28.89 7.16 9.59
CA THR A 263 29.89 7.59 8.62
C THR A 263 29.44 8.84 7.83
N ASP A 264 28.18 8.88 7.41
CA ASP A 264 27.62 10.04 6.71
C ASP A 264 27.61 11.29 7.60
N LEU A 265 27.42 11.14 8.92
CA LEU A 265 27.54 12.24 9.89
C LEU A 265 28.98 12.77 9.98
N GLU A 266 29.99 11.90 9.94
CA GLU A 266 31.39 12.35 9.92
C GLU A 266 31.74 13.10 8.63
N ASP A 267 31.24 12.64 7.48
CA ASP A 267 31.39 13.34 6.20
C ASP A 267 30.68 14.69 6.22
N GLN A 268 29.49 14.76 6.80
CA GLN A 268 28.78 16.03 6.93
C GLN A 268 29.52 16.99 7.87
N LYS A 269 30.17 16.54 8.95
CA LYS A 269 31.01 17.45 9.78
C LYS A 269 32.18 18.04 8.99
N VAL A 270 32.80 17.25 8.11
CA VAL A 270 33.82 17.74 7.17
C VAL A 270 33.22 18.82 6.29
N GLN A 271 32.02 18.58 5.73
CA GLN A 271 31.34 19.56 4.90
C GLN A 271 31.05 20.88 5.64
N GLU A 272 30.48 20.81 6.84
CA GLU A 272 30.15 22.00 7.64
C GLU A 272 31.40 22.82 7.98
N LEU A 273 32.50 22.15 8.33
CA LEU A 273 33.77 22.81 8.61
C LEU A 273 34.28 23.56 7.38
N LEU A 274 34.27 22.92 6.20
CA LEU A 274 34.76 23.52 4.97
C LEU A 274 33.84 24.67 4.48
N GLN A 275 32.54 24.58 4.72
CA GLN A 275 31.59 25.68 4.46
C GLN A 275 31.79 26.87 5.40
N ASP A 276 32.03 26.63 6.69
CA ASP A 276 32.37 27.70 7.64
C ASP A 276 33.64 28.44 7.19
N MET A 277 34.63 27.71 6.65
CA MET A 277 35.84 28.30 6.06
C MET A 277 35.58 29.10 4.77
N GLN A 278 34.52 28.82 4.02
CA GLN A 278 34.12 29.62 2.85
C GLN A 278 33.39 30.91 3.23
N GLY A 279 32.64 30.92 4.33
CA GLY A 279 31.76 32.02 4.73
C GLY A 279 32.48 33.25 5.31
N GLU A 280 33.72 33.13 5.78
CA GLU A 280 34.51 34.24 6.35
C GLU A 280 35.19 35.15 5.30
N GLY A 281 34.60 35.26 4.10
CA GLY A 281 35.18 35.90 2.91
C GLY A 281 35.31 37.43 2.88
N ASP A 282 35.21 38.14 4.01
CA ASP A 282 35.34 39.61 4.08
C ASP A 282 36.51 40.12 4.93
N LYS A 283 37.39 39.24 5.42
CA LYS A 283 38.66 39.65 6.06
C LYS A 283 39.84 39.04 5.32
N GLU A 284 40.86 39.86 5.06
CA GLU A 284 42.09 39.60 4.29
C GLU A 284 43.02 38.48 4.86
N GLN A 285 42.47 37.42 5.45
CA GLN A 285 43.15 36.18 5.82
C GLN A 285 42.33 34.98 5.30
N SER A 286 42.15 34.88 3.99
CA SER A 286 41.57 33.70 3.33
C SER A 286 42.58 32.55 3.31
N GLY A 287 42.76 31.87 4.44
CA GLY A 287 43.64 30.71 4.55
C GLY A 287 43.03 29.64 5.42
N LEU A 288 43.14 28.37 5.00
CA LEU A 288 42.93 27.20 5.86
C LEU A 288 43.61 27.45 7.23
N PRO A 289 43.02 27.03 8.37
CA PRO A 289 43.65 27.20 9.68
C PRO A 289 45.09 26.67 9.65
N GLN A 290 46.01 27.41 10.27
CA GLN A 290 47.44 27.12 10.15
C GLN A 290 47.79 25.70 10.66
N ASP A 291 47.07 25.22 11.67
CA ASP A 291 47.19 23.85 12.19
C ASP A 291 46.77 22.78 11.17
N LEU A 292 45.71 23.03 10.39
CA LEU A 292 45.30 22.15 9.30
C LEU A 292 46.31 22.23 8.15
N GLN A 293 46.76 23.43 7.75
CA GLN A 293 47.75 23.61 6.69
C GLN A 293 49.07 22.90 6.97
N ASN A 294 49.52 22.87 8.23
CA ASN A 294 50.78 22.23 8.61
C ASN A 294 50.75 20.70 8.47
N ASN A 295 49.55 20.10 8.51
CA ASN A 295 49.36 18.65 8.42
C ASN A 295 49.05 18.16 6.98
N LEU A 296 48.87 19.07 6.03
CA LEU A 296 48.59 18.77 4.62
C LEU A 296 49.85 18.87 3.76
N THR A 297 50.00 17.95 2.80
CA THR A 297 51.01 18.04 1.73
C THR A 297 50.63 19.16 0.74
N GLU A 298 51.58 19.58 -0.12
CA GLU A 298 51.27 20.59 -1.13
C GLU A 298 50.24 20.10 -2.16
N GLU A 299 50.24 18.79 -2.47
CA GLU A 299 49.23 18.16 -3.30
C GLU A 299 47.84 18.20 -2.65
N GLU A 300 47.73 17.84 -1.37
CA GLU A 300 46.47 17.86 -0.60
C GLU A 300 45.94 19.29 -0.41
N LYS A 301 46.82 20.27 -0.17
CA LYS A 301 46.43 21.69 -0.12
C LYS A 301 45.86 22.15 -1.43
N LYS A 302 46.49 21.77 -2.54
CA LYS A 302 46.04 22.12 -3.88
C LYS A 302 44.67 21.49 -4.16
N GLU A 303 44.50 20.21 -3.86
CA GLU A 303 43.23 19.49 -3.98
C GLU A 303 42.11 20.17 -3.19
N LEU A 304 42.34 20.49 -1.92
CA LEU A 304 41.37 21.17 -1.07
C LEU A 304 41.02 22.57 -1.60
N THR A 305 42.04 23.32 -2.04
CA THR A 305 41.84 24.68 -2.58
C THR A 305 41.06 24.65 -3.89
N GLU A 306 41.34 23.69 -4.78
CA GLU A 306 40.60 23.51 -6.05
C GLU A 306 39.14 23.15 -5.78
N ALA A 307 38.86 22.24 -4.84
CA ALA A 307 37.49 21.90 -4.44
C ALA A 307 36.72 23.11 -3.89
N MET A 308 37.35 23.91 -3.01
CA MET A 308 36.74 25.14 -2.48
C MET A 308 36.50 26.20 -3.57
N GLN A 309 37.44 26.39 -4.50
CA GLN A 309 37.29 27.33 -5.61
C GLN A 309 36.19 26.90 -6.60
N ASN A 310 36.09 25.60 -6.89
CA ASN A 310 35.05 25.08 -7.78
C ASN A 310 33.63 25.30 -7.20
N ALA A 311 33.47 25.15 -5.88
CA ALA A 311 32.22 25.46 -5.19
C ALA A 311 31.88 26.97 -5.28
N GLN A 312 32.87 27.86 -5.12
CA GLN A 312 32.69 29.32 -5.26
C GLN A 312 32.33 29.74 -6.70
N ASN A 313 32.97 29.13 -7.71
CA ASN A 313 32.85 29.55 -9.13
C ASN A 313 31.65 28.96 -9.87
N SER A 314 30.93 28.01 -9.30
CA SER A 314 29.75 27.40 -9.95
C SER A 314 28.62 28.45 -10.18
N PRO A 315 27.89 28.46 -11.31
CA PRO A 315 26.83 29.44 -11.55
C PRO A 315 25.62 29.22 -10.62
N SER A 316 25.14 30.28 -9.98
CA SER A 316 23.93 30.23 -9.13
C SER A 316 22.70 30.05 -10.02
N LYS A 317 21.97 28.92 -9.89
CA LYS A 317 20.75 28.69 -10.68
C LYS A 317 19.54 29.52 -10.24
N ASN A 318 19.58 30.19 -9.07
CA ASN A 318 18.39 30.85 -8.48
C ASN A 318 18.47 32.37 -8.26
N GLY A 319 19.48 33.09 -8.76
CA GLY A 319 19.39 34.56 -8.95
C GLY A 319 19.10 35.44 -7.73
N GLN A 320 19.14 34.94 -6.49
CA GLN A 320 18.99 35.75 -5.27
C GLN A 320 20.36 36.21 -4.74
N PRO A 321 20.57 37.52 -4.50
CA PRO A 321 21.76 38.02 -3.83
C PRO A 321 21.68 37.69 -2.33
N GLY A 322 22.66 36.93 -1.81
CA GLY A 322 22.76 36.55 -0.39
C GLY A 322 22.52 35.07 -0.06
N GLY A 323 22.81 34.14 -0.99
CA GLY A 323 22.57 32.70 -0.79
C GLY A 323 23.55 32.02 0.20
N GLU A 324 23.06 30.96 0.84
CA GLU A 324 23.82 30.06 1.74
C GLU A 324 25.18 29.61 1.15
N PRO A 325 26.21 29.38 1.99
CA PRO A 325 27.48 28.80 1.53
C PRO A 325 27.22 27.48 0.79
N ARG A 326 27.90 27.28 -0.33
CA ARG A 326 27.62 26.15 -1.23
C ARG A 326 28.31 24.88 -0.76
N ALA A 327 27.67 23.76 -1.04
CA ALA A 327 28.27 22.45 -0.82
C ALA A 327 29.55 22.26 -1.67
N ILE A 328 30.62 21.82 -1.02
CA ILE A 328 31.85 21.36 -1.66
C ILE A 328 31.65 19.90 -2.06
N ASP A 329 32.09 19.54 -3.27
CA ASP A 329 32.06 18.17 -3.76
C ASP A 329 33.06 17.32 -2.94
N LEU A 330 32.56 16.61 -1.92
CA LEU A 330 33.41 15.75 -1.10
C LEU A 330 33.86 14.51 -1.88
N ASP A 331 33.13 14.08 -2.90
CA ASP A 331 33.53 12.93 -3.72
C ASP A 331 34.78 13.25 -4.56
N SER A 332 35.10 14.53 -4.76
CA SER A 332 36.35 15.00 -5.37
C SER A 332 37.58 14.92 -4.47
N LEU A 333 37.39 14.76 -3.15
CA LEU A 333 38.48 14.67 -2.18
C LEU A 333 38.90 13.22 -1.93
N SER A 334 40.20 12.99 -1.81
CA SER A 334 40.82 11.73 -1.41
C SER A 334 40.44 11.33 0.01
N ASP A 335 40.37 10.02 0.25
CA ASP A 335 40.02 9.48 1.57
C ASP A 335 41.07 9.84 2.63
N GLU A 336 42.35 9.93 2.23
CA GLU A 336 43.44 10.41 3.09
C GLU A 336 43.23 11.87 3.53
N LEU A 337 42.86 12.75 2.59
CA LEU A 337 42.59 14.16 2.89
C LEU A 337 41.35 14.30 3.80
N LYS A 338 40.27 13.58 3.50
CA LYS A 338 39.07 13.55 4.37
C LYS A 338 39.45 13.10 5.78
N GLN A 339 40.27 12.06 5.92
CA GLN A 339 40.69 11.58 7.22
C GLN A 339 41.51 12.62 7.99
N LYS A 340 42.44 13.33 7.35
CA LYS A 340 43.19 14.42 8.00
C LYS A 340 42.30 15.57 8.46
N ILE A 341 41.25 15.89 7.70
CA ILE A 341 40.28 16.91 8.11
C ILE A 341 39.47 16.40 9.32
N ARG A 342 39.07 15.12 9.36
CA ARG A 342 38.43 14.52 10.54
C ARG A 342 39.33 14.56 11.77
N ASP A 343 40.61 14.19 11.62
CA ASP A 343 41.59 14.24 12.71
C ASP A 343 41.76 15.68 13.24
N TYR A 344 41.70 16.67 12.35
CA TYR A 344 41.68 18.09 12.73
C TYR A 344 40.41 18.44 13.50
N ILE A 345 39.22 18.02 13.03
CA ILE A 345 37.95 18.22 13.74
C ILE A 345 38.04 17.63 15.16
N ASP A 346 38.59 16.44 15.31
CA ASP A 346 38.72 15.78 16.62
C ASP A 346 39.65 16.53 17.59
N SER A 347 40.64 17.24 17.04
CA SER A 347 41.55 18.10 17.80
C SER A 347 40.94 19.43 18.26
N LEU A 348 39.79 19.83 17.69
CA LEU A 348 39.12 21.08 18.04
C LEU A 348 38.54 21.06 19.47
N PRO A 349 38.36 22.24 20.08
CA PRO A 349 37.63 22.39 21.33
C PRO A 349 36.24 21.71 21.31
N GLU A 350 35.85 21.16 22.47
CA GLU A 350 34.63 20.36 22.62
C GLU A 350 33.35 21.13 22.27
N ASP A 351 33.32 22.44 22.51
CA ASP A 351 32.22 23.33 22.12
C ASP A 351 32.10 23.47 20.59
N ILE A 352 33.21 23.58 19.88
CA ILE A 352 33.22 23.65 18.41
C ILE A 352 32.83 22.29 17.81
N LYS A 353 33.35 21.18 18.33
CA LYS A 353 32.98 19.84 17.88
C LYS A 353 31.48 19.56 18.04
N ARG A 354 30.90 19.97 19.18
CA ARG A 354 29.45 19.86 19.40
C ARG A 354 28.66 20.73 18.43
N ALA A 355 29.11 21.97 18.17
CA ALA A 355 28.45 22.84 17.21
C ALA A 355 28.46 22.25 15.78
N LEU A 356 29.61 21.72 15.33
CA LEU A 356 29.72 21.03 14.04
C LEU A 356 28.84 19.79 13.97
N ALA A 357 28.81 18.98 15.04
CA ALA A 357 27.97 17.78 15.09
C ALA A 357 26.48 18.12 15.03
N GLU A 358 26.01 19.17 15.70
CA GLU A 358 24.62 19.62 15.64
C GLU A 358 24.25 20.18 14.26
N LYS A 359 25.15 20.97 13.63
CA LYS A 359 24.96 21.43 12.24
C LYS A 359 24.86 20.25 11.28
N ALA A 360 25.80 19.31 11.37
CA ALA A 360 25.86 18.13 10.52
C ALA A 360 24.61 17.26 10.66
N LYS A 361 24.20 16.99 11.90
CA LYS A 361 22.97 16.27 12.19
C LYS A 361 21.75 16.97 11.58
N LYS A 362 21.64 18.28 11.77
CA LYS A 362 20.53 19.07 11.23
C LYS A 362 20.52 19.05 9.69
N ALA A 363 21.67 19.18 9.03
CA ALA A 363 21.76 19.13 7.58
C ALA A 363 21.27 17.77 7.02
N LEU A 364 21.67 16.66 7.65
CA LEU A 364 21.18 15.34 7.28
C LEU A 364 19.69 15.15 7.60
N GLU A 365 19.20 15.63 8.74
CA GLU A 365 17.76 15.59 9.09
C GLU A 365 16.91 16.39 8.10
N ASP A 366 17.34 17.60 7.74
CA ASP A 366 16.66 18.47 6.77
C ASP A 366 16.67 17.85 5.35
N PHE A 367 17.76 17.18 4.98
CA PHE A 367 17.86 16.45 3.73
C PHE A 367 16.98 15.20 3.72
N GLU A 368 17.07 14.36 4.77
CA GLU A 368 16.23 13.19 4.98
C GLU A 368 14.75 13.56 4.92
N LYS A 369 14.35 14.64 5.61
CA LYS A 369 12.98 15.14 5.58
C LYS A 369 12.56 15.53 4.17
N LYS A 370 13.39 16.28 3.43
CA LYS A 370 13.08 16.67 2.05
C LYS A 370 12.92 15.45 1.14
N ILE A 371 13.82 14.47 1.26
CA ILE A 371 13.70 13.21 0.52
C ILE A 371 12.42 12.49 0.92
N ASN A 372 12.13 12.35 2.22
CA ASN A 372 10.91 11.73 2.72
C ASN A 372 9.63 12.48 2.32
N GLU A 373 9.63 13.79 2.12
CA GLU A 373 8.46 14.53 1.65
C GLU A 373 8.22 14.34 0.15
N GLU A 374 9.28 14.45 -0.65
CA GLU A 374 9.21 14.25 -2.10
C GLU A 374 8.99 12.77 -2.47
N PHE A 375 9.49 11.85 -1.66
CA PHE A 375 9.34 10.41 -1.80
C PHE A 375 8.09 9.87 -1.10
N GLY A 376 7.74 10.46 0.05
CA GLY A 376 6.57 10.08 0.86
C GLY A 376 5.27 10.22 0.10
N GLY A 377 5.25 11.04 -0.97
CA GLY A 377 4.18 11.02 -1.95
C GLY A 377 3.95 9.71 -2.71
N LYS A 378 4.73 8.66 -2.44
CA LYS A 378 4.57 7.31 -3.01
C LYS A 378 4.73 6.19 -1.98
N LEU A 379 5.10 6.50 -0.72
CA LEU A 379 5.82 5.62 0.20
C LEU A 379 5.71 6.16 1.66
N SER A 380 4.55 6.03 2.29
CA SER A 380 3.93 6.92 3.31
C SER A 380 4.67 7.26 4.64
N ASP A 381 3.93 7.96 5.53
CA ASP A 381 4.33 9.02 6.49
C ASP A 381 5.24 8.68 7.69
N ASN A 382 5.83 9.77 8.20
CA ASN A 382 6.83 9.88 9.25
C ASN A 382 6.26 10.56 10.54
N PRO A 383 6.35 9.94 11.74
CA PRO A 383 6.01 10.52 13.04
C PRO A 383 6.53 11.94 13.39
N ASN A 384 7.51 12.51 12.68
CA ASN A 384 8.10 13.81 12.98
C ASN A 384 7.22 15.04 12.71
N ARG A 385 6.12 14.92 11.95
CA ARG A 385 5.19 16.05 11.71
C ARG A 385 4.55 16.61 13.00
N LYS A 386 4.74 15.93 14.13
CA LYS A 386 4.38 16.36 15.49
C LYS A 386 5.21 17.52 16.03
N ALA A 387 6.53 17.58 15.76
CA ALA A 387 7.42 18.57 16.39
C ALA A 387 7.37 19.93 15.67
N GLU A 388 7.33 19.91 14.35
CA GLU A 388 7.36 21.13 13.52
C GLU A 388 6.06 21.93 13.63
N ARG A 389 4.91 21.24 13.69
CA ARG A 389 3.62 21.89 13.98
C ARG A 389 3.55 22.38 15.43
N GLN A 390 4.25 21.75 16.37
CA GLN A 390 4.35 22.22 17.75
C GLN A 390 5.28 23.42 17.90
N GLU A 391 6.33 23.55 17.09
CA GLU A 391 7.21 24.73 17.07
C GLU A 391 6.50 25.94 16.45
N GLN A 392 5.78 25.74 15.34
CA GLN A 392 4.93 26.78 14.76
C GLN A 392 3.80 27.24 15.70
N SER A 393 3.21 26.32 16.47
CA SER A 393 2.18 26.67 17.46
C SER A 393 2.73 27.19 18.80
N ARG A 394 3.99 26.88 19.15
CA ARG A 394 4.70 27.48 20.30
C ARG A 394 5.08 28.94 20.04
N ASN A 395 5.44 29.30 18.81
CA ASN A 395 5.70 30.69 18.44
C ASN A 395 4.44 31.58 18.48
N ILE A 396 3.24 31.01 18.53
CA ILE A 396 1.97 31.74 18.59
C ILE A 396 1.42 31.88 20.02
N LYS A 397 1.96 31.16 21.02
CA LYS A 397 1.47 31.20 22.41
C LYS A 397 2.56 31.55 23.43
N SER A 398 3.07 32.77 23.31
CA SER A 398 3.65 33.47 24.47
C SER A 398 2.54 34.24 25.18
N GLU A 399 1.78 33.57 26.06
CA GLU A 399 1.04 34.22 27.17
C GLU A 399 0.45 33.18 28.15
N GLY A 400 0.97 33.16 29.39
CA GLY A 400 0.27 32.70 30.61
C GLY A 400 0.17 31.19 30.92
N PRO A 401 0.45 30.72 32.16
CA PRO A 401 0.55 29.30 32.50
C PRO A 401 -0.78 28.71 33.01
N ILE A 402 -1.16 27.51 32.55
CA ILE A 402 -2.17 26.67 33.21
C ILE A 402 -1.65 25.25 33.41
N LYS A 403 -1.87 24.76 34.65
CA LYS A 403 -1.30 23.57 35.30
C LYS A 403 -1.82 22.23 34.76
N ASN A 404 -0.94 21.23 34.86
CA ASN A 404 -1.17 19.78 34.75
C ASN A 404 -2.51 19.29 35.33
N LYS A 405 -3.25 18.47 34.56
CA LYS A 405 -4.05 17.33 35.07
C LYS A 405 -4.27 16.25 33.99
N GLY A 406 -3.87 15.02 34.33
CA GLY A 406 -4.69 13.80 34.20
C GLY A 406 -4.84 13.13 32.83
N GLU A 407 -4.29 11.92 32.72
CA GLU A 407 -4.51 10.91 31.67
C GLU A 407 -6.00 10.72 31.30
N ALA A 408 -6.32 10.71 30.01
CA ALA A 408 -7.66 10.35 29.50
C ALA A 408 -7.57 9.19 28.48
N LYS A 409 -8.35 8.14 28.72
CA LYS A 409 -8.51 6.96 27.84
C LYS A 409 -9.29 7.33 26.55
N PRO A 410 -9.09 6.61 25.42
CA PRO A 410 -9.79 6.90 24.17
C PRO A 410 -11.31 6.67 24.29
N GLN A 411 -12.11 7.67 23.90
CA GLN A 411 -13.57 7.57 23.80
C GLN A 411 -14.00 7.04 22.42
N LEU A 412 -15.05 6.21 22.41
CA LEU A 412 -15.75 5.77 21.21
C LEU A 412 -16.33 6.98 20.45
N PRO A 413 -16.38 6.95 19.10
CA PRO A 413 -16.74 8.11 18.30
C PRO A 413 -18.27 8.39 18.31
N PRO A 414 -18.69 9.68 18.22
CA PRO A 414 -20.10 10.09 18.23
C PRO A 414 -20.80 9.90 16.86
N GLU A 415 -22.15 9.92 16.87
CA GLU A 415 -23.03 9.73 15.71
C GLU A 415 -23.03 10.90 14.70
N ASP A 416 -23.32 10.59 13.43
CA ASP A 416 -23.24 11.51 12.27
C ASP A 416 -24.25 12.67 12.30
N THR A 417 -23.80 13.87 11.88
CA THR A 417 -24.62 15.09 11.78
C THR A 417 -25.52 15.12 10.53
N GLU A 418 -26.53 16.01 10.50
CA GLU A 418 -27.53 16.09 9.43
C GLU A 418 -26.95 16.47 8.05
N ASP A 419 -25.94 17.36 8.03
CA ASP A 419 -25.22 17.71 6.80
C ASP A 419 -24.31 16.57 6.32
N GLN A 420 -23.80 15.74 7.23
CA GLN A 420 -23.06 14.52 6.92
C GLN A 420 -23.98 13.42 6.39
N ARG A 421 -25.25 13.36 6.84
CA ARG A 421 -26.28 12.48 6.24
C ARG A 421 -26.65 12.95 4.84
N LYS A 422 -26.90 14.24 4.62
CA LYS A 422 -27.19 14.79 3.28
C LYS A 422 -26.02 14.64 2.30
N PHE A 423 -24.78 14.78 2.77
CA PHE A 423 -23.58 14.53 1.96
C PHE A 423 -23.36 13.03 1.72
N ARG A 424 -23.64 12.17 2.70
CA ARG A 424 -23.68 10.70 2.53
C ARG A 424 -24.74 10.31 1.50
N ASP A 425 -25.95 10.86 1.57
CA ASP A 425 -27.06 10.61 0.64
C ASP A 425 -26.76 11.14 -0.77
N LEU A 426 -26.04 12.27 -0.89
CA LEU A 426 -25.59 12.82 -2.18
C LEU A 426 -24.46 11.97 -2.79
N ILE A 427 -23.52 11.50 -1.98
CA ILE A 427 -22.48 10.53 -2.38
C ILE A 427 -23.13 9.20 -2.76
N GLU A 428 -24.13 8.75 -2.01
CA GLU A 428 -24.94 7.58 -2.33
C GLU A 428 -25.70 7.80 -3.62
N GLN A 429 -26.27 8.98 -3.90
CA GLN A 429 -26.92 9.34 -5.17
C GLN A 429 -25.96 9.37 -6.38
N VAL A 430 -24.74 9.88 -6.20
CA VAL A 430 -23.72 9.95 -7.26
C VAL A 430 -23.10 8.57 -7.53
N LEU A 431 -22.97 7.71 -6.50
CA LEU A 431 -22.60 6.30 -6.64
C LEU A 431 -23.78 5.43 -7.14
N LYS A 432 -25.03 5.81 -6.82
CA LYS A 432 -26.31 5.29 -7.34
C LYS A 432 -26.58 5.70 -8.78
N GLY A 433 -25.70 6.48 -9.40
CA GLY A 433 -25.72 6.76 -10.82
C GLY A 433 -25.72 5.52 -11.72
N ASN A 434 -25.53 4.31 -11.15
CA ASN A 434 -26.12 3.05 -11.61
C ASN A 434 -26.16 2.00 -10.47
N GLU A 435 -26.93 2.21 -9.40
CA GLU A 435 -27.29 1.07 -8.52
C GLU A 435 -28.38 0.24 -9.21
N ASN A 436 -28.00 -0.93 -9.70
CA ASN A 436 -28.93 -1.96 -10.13
C ASN A 436 -29.47 -2.69 -8.88
N ALA A 437 -30.66 -3.27 -8.98
CA ALA A 437 -31.29 -4.01 -7.86
C ALA A 437 -30.45 -5.21 -7.36
N TYR A 438 -29.49 -5.68 -8.16
CA TYR A 438 -28.57 -6.75 -7.78
C TYR A 438 -27.55 -6.30 -6.73
N GLU A 439 -26.93 -5.12 -6.86
CA GLU A 439 -25.91 -4.66 -5.89
C GLU A 439 -26.52 -4.29 -4.54
N GLU A 440 -27.77 -3.81 -4.52
CA GLU A 440 -28.53 -3.60 -3.29
C GLU A 440 -28.71 -4.92 -2.52
N MET A 441 -29.26 -5.94 -3.19
CA MET A 441 -29.49 -7.26 -2.61
C MET A 441 -28.18 -7.96 -2.24
N ARG A 442 -27.13 -7.81 -3.06
CA ARG A 442 -25.79 -8.34 -2.79
C ARG A 442 -25.15 -7.76 -1.53
N ARG A 443 -25.37 -6.47 -1.23
CA ARG A 443 -24.90 -5.86 0.02
C ARG A 443 -25.62 -6.43 1.23
N GLU A 444 -26.92 -6.63 1.13
CA GLU A 444 -27.73 -7.20 2.20
C GLU A 444 -27.27 -8.62 2.55
N VAL A 445 -27.01 -9.45 1.54
CA VAL A 445 -26.65 -10.87 1.72
C VAL A 445 -25.14 -11.13 1.73
N LEU A 446 -24.32 -10.08 1.82
CA LEU A 446 -22.87 -10.19 1.80
C LEU A 446 -22.33 -11.12 2.91
N PRO A 447 -22.84 -11.09 4.16
CA PRO A 447 -22.42 -12.03 5.19
C PRO A 447 -22.63 -13.49 4.80
N GLN A 448 -23.77 -13.82 4.18
CA GLN A 448 -24.12 -15.17 3.73
C GLN A 448 -23.27 -15.60 2.54
N ILE A 449 -22.92 -14.68 1.63
CA ILE A 449 -21.97 -14.94 0.54
C ILE A 449 -20.61 -15.36 1.12
N ASP A 450 -20.09 -14.59 2.07
CA ASP A 450 -18.77 -14.82 2.64
C ASP A 450 -18.74 -16.10 3.51
N GLU A 451 -19.81 -16.39 4.26
CA GLU A 451 -19.97 -17.63 5.03
C GLU A 451 -20.03 -18.86 4.11
N LEU A 452 -20.87 -18.84 3.08
CA LEU A 452 -20.99 -19.94 2.13
C LEU A 452 -19.69 -20.15 1.34
N GLU A 453 -19.00 -19.07 0.94
CA GLU A 453 -17.68 -19.17 0.31
C GLU A 453 -16.68 -19.86 1.24
N ALA A 454 -16.63 -19.46 2.51
CA ALA A 454 -15.70 -20.02 3.49
C ALA A 454 -15.95 -21.52 3.72
N ASP A 455 -17.21 -21.93 3.91
CA ASP A 455 -17.60 -23.33 4.12
C ASP A 455 -17.25 -24.20 2.90
N LEU A 456 -17.63 -23.74 1.71
CA LEU A 456 -17.33 -24.45 0.47
C LEU A 456 -15.82 -24.50 0.21
N ARG A 457 -15.10 -23.39 0.44
CA ARG A 457 -13.63 -23.35 0.32
C ARG A 457 -12.98 -24.32 1.29
N GLU A 458 -13.45 -24.44 2.52
CA GLU A 458 -12.91 -25.40 3.49
C GLU A 458 -13.11 -26.84 3.00
N ILE A 459 -14.28 -27.17 2.43
CA ILE A 459 -14.56 -28.48 1.82
C ILE A 459 -13.62 -28.75 0.63
N PHE A 460 -13.36 -27.75 -0.21
CA PHE A 460 -12.45 -27.88 -1.36
C PHE A 460 -10.97 -27.89 -0.95
N VAL A 461 -10.57 -27.18 0.11
CA VAL A 461 -9.20 -27.11 0.65
C VAL A 461 -8.84 -28.35 1.47
N LYS A 462 -9.77 -28.87 2.30
CA LYS A 462 -9.63 -30.15 3.01
C LYS A 462 -9.56 -31.35 2.05
N ARG A 463 -10.03 -31.22 0.81
CA ARG A 463 -9.84 -32.22 -0.26
C ARG A 463 -8.55 -32.00 -1.07
N ARG A 464 -8.00 -30.78 -1.10
CA ARG A 464 -6.72 -30.42 -1.75
C ARG A 464 -5.48 -30.74 -0.89
N THR A 465 -5.63 -31.31 0.30
CA THR A 465 -4.48 -31.63 1.17
C THR A 465 -3.59 -32.68 0.50
N GLN A 466 -2.34 -32.27 0.28
CA GLN A 466 -1.38 -32.85 -0.65
C GLN A 466 -0.92 -34.25 -0.20
N LYS A 467 -1.37 -35.31 -0.88
CA LYS A 467 -0.68 -36.61 -0.80
C LYS A 467 0.44 -36.68 -1.82
N TRP A 468 1.66 -36.89 -1.33
CA TRP A 468 2.79 -37.29 -2.17
C TRP A 468 2.68 -38.79 -2.41
N LEU A 469 2.39 -39.19 -3.65
CA LEU A 469 2.30 -40.58 -4.02
C LEU A 469 3.69 -41.11 -4.40
N SER A 470 4.07 -42.24 -3.80
CA SER A 470 5.35 -42.92 -4.01
C SER A 470 5.18 -44.08 -5.00
N GLY A 471 6.20 -44.41 -5.80
CA GLY A 471 6.09 -45.47 -6.83
C GLY A 471 6.42 -45.05 -8.26
N TYR A 472 6.89 -43.82 -8.47
CA TYR A 472 7.24 -43.33 -9.79
C TYR A 472 8.73 -43.45 -10.05
N LYS A 473 9.09 -43.57 -11.34
CA LYS A 473 10.51 -43.59 -11.78
C LYS A 473 11.17 -42.20 -11.82
N THR A 474 10.37 -41.14 -11.72
CA THR A 474 10.81 -39.72 -11.74
C THR A 474 9.88 -38.85 -10.89
N GLY A 475 10.35 -37.72 -10.36
CA GLY A 475 9.53 -36.83 -9.51
C GLY A 475 10.32 -35.67 -8.88
N LYS A 476 9.61 -34.74 -8.20
CA LYS A 476 10.24 -33.57 -7.54
C LYS A 476 10.81 -33.89 -6.16
N ARG A 477 10.39 -35.00 -5.54
CA ARG A 477 10.87 -35.48 -4.23
C ARG A 477 11.19 -36.97 -4.30
N ILE A 478 12.07 -37.43 -3.41
CA ILE A 478 12.39 -38.86 -3.25
C ILE A 478 11.79 -39.34 -1.93
N ASP A 479 11.06 -40.45 -1.99
CA ASP A 479 10.68 -41.24 -0.81
C ASP A 479 11.93 -41.95 -0.29
N ILE A 480 12.58 -41.35 0.70
CA ILE A 480 13.87 -41.81 1.24
C ILE A 480 13.76 -43.24 1.76
N LYS A 481 12.65 -43.59 2.43
CA LYS A 481 12.43 -44.92 3.01
C LYS A 481 12.35 -45.99 1.92
N LYS A 482 11.59 -45.72 0.86
CA LYS A 482 11.51 -46.63 -0.29
C LYS A 482 12.82 -46.73 -1.05
N ARG A 483 13.56 -45.62 -1.22
CA ARG A 483 14.87 -45.63 -1.89
C ARG A 483 15.89 -46.47 -1.15
N MET A 484 15.89 -46.41 0.19
CA MET A 484 16.76 -47.24 1.01
C MET A 484 16.46 -48.74 0.85
N GLN A 485 15.17 -49.11 0.79
CA GLN A 485 14.75 -50.49 0.54
C GLN A 485 15.19 -50.98 -0.85
N GLU A 486 15.02 -50.15 -1.89
CA GLU A 486 15.47 -50.48 -3.25
C GLU A 486 16.98 -50.67 -3.34
N LYS A 487 17.78 -49.83 -2.64
CA LYS A 487 19.24 -50.04 -2.55
C LYS A 487 19.59 -51.37 -1.88
N ALA A 488 18.90 -51.72 -0.79
CA ALA A 488 19.15 -52.98 -0.09
C ALA A 488 18.82 -54.22 -0.96
N LEU A 489 17.87 -54.08 -1.89
CA LEU A 489 17.50 -55.12 -2.86
C LEU A 489 18.33 -55.09 -4.16
N GLY A 490 19.37 -54.25 -4.24
CA GLY A 490 20.23 -54.15 -5.43
C GLY A 490 19.58 -53.46 -6.63
N ILE A 491 18.44 -52.77 -6.45
CA ILE A 491 17.74 -52.07 -7.53
C ILE A 491 18.50 -50.78 -7.87
N SER A 492 18.91 -50.71 -9.14
CA SER A 492 19.61 -49.57 -9.75
C SER A 492 18.82 -48.26 -9.61
N SER A 493 19.53 -47.13 -9.53
CA SER A 493 18.89 -45.80 -9.54
C SER A 493 18.07 -45.53 -10.80
N VAL A 494 18.36 -46.22 -11.91
CA VAL A 494 17.64 -46.11 -13.19
C VAL A 494 16.29 -46.84 -13.14
N GLU A 495 16.18 -47.88 -12.30
CA GLU A 495 14.96 -48.69 -12.14
C GLU A 495 14.13 -48.30 -10.91
N SER A 496 14.68 -47.42 -10.06
CA SER A 496 14.10 -46.92 -8.82
C SER A 496 12.71 -46.34 -9.03
N LYS A 497 11.73 -46.85 -8.27
CA LYS A 497 10.36 -46.31 -8.18
C LYS A 497 10.16 -45.47 -6.90
N ALA A 498 11.25 -45.08 -6.24
CA ALA A 498 11.22 -44.27 -5.03
C ALA A 498 10.91 -42.78 -5.26
N TRP A 499 10.64 -42.34 -6.48
CA TRP A 499 10.29 -40.94 -6.71
C TRP A 499 8.82 -40.67 -6.36
N GLN A 500 8.62 -39.50 -5.75
CA GLN A 500 7.31 -38.98 -5.41
C GLN A 500 6.89 -37.92 -6.43
N LYS A 501 5.68 -38.07 -6.93
CA LYS A 501 4.98 -37.03 -7.67
C LYS A 501 3.89 -36.47 -6.79
N ARG A 502 3.68 -35.16 -6.90
CA ARG A 502 2.49 -34.52 -6.31
C ARG A 502 1.31 -35.01 -7.14
N GLU A 503 0.32 -35.62 -6.49
CA GLU A 503 -0.97 -35.82 -7.16
C GLU A 503 -1.48 -34.44 -7.56
N LEU A 504 -1.60 -34.19 -8.86
CA LEU A 504 -2.34 -33.01 -9.32
C LEU A 504 -3.73 -33.17 -8.72
N PRO A 505 -4.28 -32.14 -8.05
CA PRO A 505 -5.66 -32.20 -7.62
C PRO A 505 -6.49 -32.61 -8.84
N SER A 506 -7.15 -33.77 -8.79
CA SER A 506 -8.25 -33.98 -9.71
C SER A 506 -9.31 -32.99 -9.25
N GLU A 507 -9.42 -31.87 -9.95
CA GLU A 507 -10.61 -31.06 -9.84
C GLU A 507 -11.75 -32.02 -10.14
N LYS A 508 -12.58 -32.31 -9.13
CA LYS A 508 -13.92 -32.76 -9.48
C LYS A 508 -14.53 -31.54 -10.14
N ASP A 509 -14.60 -31.58 -11.46
CA ASP A 509 -15.24 -30.56 -12.26
C ASP A 509 -16.73 -30.59 -11.91
N TYR A 510 -17.17 -29.61 -11.14
CA TYR A 510 -18.58 -29.41 -10.82
C TYR A 510 -19.20 -28.50 -11.88
N ALA A 511 -20.37 -28.86 -12.38
CA ALA A 511 -21.23 -27.95 -13.13
C ALA A 511 -22.54 -27.78 -12.38
N ILE A 512 -22.91 -26.52 -12.14
CA ILE A 512 -24.12 -26.16 -11.41
C ILE A 512 -24.99 -25.27 -12.29
N SER A 513 -26.25 -25.65 -12.48
CA SER A 513 -27.25 -24.79 -13.10
C SER A 513 -28.26 -24.36 -12.03
N LEU A 514 -28.47 -23.05 -11.92
CA LEU A 514 -29.50 -22.46 -11.09
C LEU A 514 -30.69 -22.07 -11.98
N LEU A 515 -31.88 -22.56 -11.66
CA LEU A 515 -33.12 -22.29 -12.38
C LEU A 515 -34.13 -21.62 -11.43
N VAL A 516 -34.42 -20.35 -11.70
CA VAL A 516 -35.26 -19.50 -10.83
C VAL A 516 -36.65 -19.33 -11.43
N ASP A 517 -37.69 -19.62 -10.66
CA ASP A 517 -39.08 -19.37 -11.03
C ASP A 517 -39.38 -17.87 -11.02
N LEU A 518 -39.84 -17.37 -12.17
CA LEU A 518 -40.21 -15.98 -12.42
C LEU A 518 -41.70 -15.85 -12.79
N SER A 519 -42.52 -16.82 -12.36
CA SER A 519 -43.98 -16.76 -12.51
C SER A 519 -44.61 -15.77 -11.54
N GLY A 520 -45.87 -15.43 -11.78
CA GLY A 520 -46.62 -14.42 -11.04
C GLY A 520 -46.95 -14.85 -9.62
N SER A 521 -46.91 -16.15 -9.32
CA SER A 521 -47.06 -16.67 -7.95
C SER A 521 -45.89 -16.28 -7.05
N MET A 522 -44.72 -16.00 -7.64
CA MET A 522 -43.49 -15.56 -6.97
C MET A 522 -43.49 -14.08 -6.60
N ARG A 523 -44.53 -13.29 -6.93
CA ARG A 523 -44.57 -11.85 -6.62
C ARG A 523 -44.45 -11.55 -5.12
N GLY A 524 -43.92 -10.36 -4.83
CA GLY A 524 -43.72 -9.86 -3.47
C GLY A 524 -42.49 -10.48 -2.83
N GLU A 525 -42.58 -10.81 -1.54
CA GLU A 525 -41.45 -11.29 -0.73
C GLU A 525 -40.79 -12.57 -1.28
N LYS A 526 -41.56 -13.43 -1.98
CA LYS A 526 -41.05 -14.69 -2.52
C LYS A 526 -39.92 -14.48 -3.53
N ILE A 527 -40.09 -13.58 -4.50
CA ILE A 527 -39.07 -13.31 -5.51
C ILE A 527 -37.90 -12.54 -4.90
N GLU A 528 -38.14 -11.67 -3.93
CA GLU A 528 -37.07 -10.94 -3.22
C GLU A 528 -36.14 -11.92 -2.49
N GLU A 529 -36.69 -12.82 -1.68
CA GLU A 529 -35.91 -13.83 -0.95
C GLU A 529 -35.28 -14.87 -1.89
N THR A 530 -35.99 -15.25 -2.96
CA THR A 530 -35.43 -16.16 -3.98
C THR A 530 -34.26 -15.52 -4.72
N PHE A 531 -34.36 -14.23 -5.04
CA PHE A 531 -33.31 -13.47 -5.69
C PHE A 531 -32.10 -13.29 -4.77
N LYS A 532 -32.30 -13.01 -3.49
CA LYS A 532 -31.25 -13.03 -2.46
C LYS A 532 -30.50 -14.36 -2.44
N ALA A 533 -31.23 -15.48 -2.40
CA ALA A 533 -30.62 -16.82 -2.47
C ALA A 533 -29.83 -17.04 -3.78
N ALA A 534 -30.39 -16.59 -4.91
CA ALA A 534 -29.71 -16.68 -6.20
C ALA A 534 -28.41 -15.86 -6.24
N VAL A 535 -28.41 -14.65 -5.68
CA VAL A 535 -27.22 -13.80 -5.54
C VAL A 535 -26.16 -14.47 -4.66
N VAL A 536 -26.57 -15.04 -3.52
CA VAL A 536 -25.66 -15.77 -2.61
C VAL A 536 -24.95 -16.90 -3.35
N LEU A 537 -25.72 -17.77 -4.02
CA LEU A 537 -25.18 -18.90 -4.77
C LEU A 537 -24.32 -18.44 -5.95
N ALA A 538 -24.78 -17.45 -6.72
CA ALA A 538 -24.07 -16.93 -7.87
C ALA A 538 -22.70 -16.36 -7.47
N GLU A 539 -22.63 -15.52 -6.43
CA GLU A 539 -21.38 -14.91 -5.98
C GLU A 539 -20.43 -15.95 -5.38
N ALA A 540 -20.91 -16.82 -4.49
CA ALA A 540 -20.06 -17.83 -3.84
C ALA A 540 -19.47 -18.82 -4.86
N LEU A 541 -20.29 -19.34 -5.78
CA LEU A 541 -19.85 -20.32 -6.78
C LEU A 541 -18.87 -19.71 -7.80
N ASN A 542 -19.13 -18.48 -8.26
CA ASN A 542 -18.23 -17.79 -9.20
C ASN A 542 -16.88 -17.43 -8.56
N ARG A 543 -16.85 -17.00 -7.29
CA ARG A 543 -15.58 -16.73 -6.56
C ARG A 543 -14.71 -17.97 -6.37
N LEU A 544 -15.34 -19.14 -6.28
CA LEU A 544 -14.67 -20.43 -6.18
C LEU A 544 -14.31 -21.04 -7.54
N SER A 545 -14.56 -20.31 -8.64
CA SER A 545 -14.33 -20.76 -10.02
C SER A 545 -15.06 -22.04 -10.39
N ILE A 546 -16.27 -22.26 -9.84
CA ILE A 546 -17.12 -23.40 -10.20
C ILE A 546 -17.89 -23.07 -11.48
N SER A 547 -17.95 -24.01 -12.42
CA SER A 547 -18.71 -23.83 -13.67
C SER A 547 -20.20 -23.69 -13.37
N THR A 548 -20.70 -22.46 -13.52
CA THR A 548 -22.05 -22.09 -13.07
C THR A 548 -22.84 -21.44 -14.21
N GLU A 549 -24.10 -21.82 -14.34
CA GLU A 549 -25.09 -21.18 -15.20
C GLU A 549 -26.28 -20.70 -14.34
N ILE A 550 -26.86 -19.56 -14.71
CA ILE A 550 -27.99 -18.94 -14.02
C ILE A 550 -29.09 -18.64 -15.04
N LEU A 551 -30.25 -19.27 -14.83
CA LEU A 551 -31.43 -19.20 -15.66
C LEU A 551 -32.64 -18.75 -14.83
N GLY A 552 -33.60 -18.10 -15.47
CA GLY A 552 -34.93 -17.86 -14.92
C GLY A 552 -36.02 -18.36 -15.86
N PHE A 553 -37.21 -18.68 -15.37
CA PHE A 553 -38.27 -19.22 -16.21
C PHE A 553 -39.70 -18.81 -15.82
N ASN A 554 -40.57 -18.75 -16.82
CA ASN A 554 -42.03 -18.66 -16.72
C ASN A 554 -42.65 -19.43 -17.90
N ASP A 555 -43.36 -18.78 -18.84
CA ASP A 555 -43.62 -19.33 -20.18
C ASP A 555 -42.43 -19.24 -21.15
N ARG A 556 -41.31 -18.66 -20.70
CA ARG A 556 -40.05 -18.46 -21.43
C ARG A 556 -38.87 -18.80 -20.55
N LEU A 557 -37.71 -18.95 -21.18
CA LEU A 557 -36.43 -19.16 -20.50
C LEU A 557 -35.56 -17.90 -20.67
N TYR A 558 -35.11 -17.36 -19.55
CA TYR A 558 -34.22 -16.22 -19.46
C TYR A 558 -32.83 -16.71 -19.09
N GLU A 559 -31.83 -16.27 -19.86
CA GLU A 559 -30.44 -16.65 -19.64
C GLU A 559 -29.69 -15.45 -19.07
N TYR A 560 -29.29 -15.55 -17.80
CA TYR A 560 -28.59 -14.46 -17.13
C TYR A 560 -27.08 -14.63 -17.13
N GLN A 561 -26.61 -15.86 -16.91
CA GLN A 561 -25.21 -16.23 -17.03
C GLN A 561 -25.11 -17.63 -17.64
N PRO A 562 -24.68 -17.81 -18.90
CA PRO A 562 -24.35 -19.13 -19.43
C PRO A 562 -23.07 -19.71 -18.82
N PHE A 563 -22.91 -21.03 -18.92
CA PHE A 563 -21.68 -21.72 -18.53
C PHE A 563 -20.43 -21.12 -19.21
N GLY A 564 -19.38 -20.90 -18.42
CA GLY A 564 -18.09 -20.39 -18.89
C GLY A 564 -18.01 -18.86 -19.02
N GLN A 565 -19.10 -18.14 -18.78
CA GLN A 565 -19.07 -16.68 -18.70
C GLN A 565 -18.63 -16.23 -17.29
N THR A 566 -17.70 -15.27 -17.23
CA THR A 566 -17.26 -14.67 -15.96
C THR A 566 -18.28 -13.67 -15.43
N MET A 567 -18.62 -13.80 -14.14
CA MET A 567 -19.45 -12.83 -13.42
C MET A 567 -18.82 -11.42 -13.47
N ASN A 568 -19.48 -10.50 -14.18
CA ASN A 568 -19.06 -9.12 -14.35
C ASN A 568 -20.24 -8.16 -14.11
N GLN A 569 -19.99 -6.85 -14.14
CA GLN A 569 -21.01 -5.84 -13.85
C GLN A 569 -22.25 -5.97 -14.76
N GLY A 570 -22.08 -6.25 -16.05
CA GLY A 570 -23.20 -6.41 -16.97
C GLY A 570 -24.06 -7.64 -16.66
N VAL A 571 -23.45 -8.74 -16.22
CA VAL A 571 -24.19 -9.94 -15.76
C VAL A 571 -25.01 -9.61 -14.51
N ARG A 572 -24.43 -8.89 -13.55
CA ARG A 572 -25.11 -8.44 -12.32
C ARG A 572 -26.27 -7.50 -12.63
N GLU A 573 -26.07 -6.52 -13.51
CA GLU A 573 -27.12 -5.61 -13.99
C GLU A 573 -28.27 -6.40 -14.63
N HIS A 574 -27.95 -7.36 -15.49
CA HIS A 574 -28.94 -8.19 -16.16
C HIS A 574 -29.71 -9.09 -15.18
N MET A 575 -29.03 -9.70 -14.20
CA MET A 575 -29.66 -10.47 -13.13
C MET A 575 -30.63 -9.64 -12.29
N GLY A 576 -30.36 -8.35 -12.07
CA GLY A 576 -31.29 -7.44 -11.40
C GLY A 576 -32.67 -7.36 -12.07
N GLY A 577 -32.76 -7.69 -13.36
CA GLY A 577 -34.03 -7.77 -14.09
C GLY A 577 -34.99 -8.87 -13.61
N MET A 578 -34.51 -9.91 -12.91
CA MET A 578 -35.34 -11.01 -12.39
C MET A 578 -36.53 -10.51 -11.56
N LEU A 579 -36.32 -9.46 -10.75
CA LEU A 579 -37.37 -8.87 -9.90
C LEU A 579 -38.56 -8.30 -10.69
N GLN A 580 -38.34 -7.92 -11.95
CA GLN A 580 -39.38 -7.36 -12.81
C GLN A 580 -40.09 -8.43 -13.64
N GLU A 581 -39.45 -9.57 -13.91
CA GLU A 581 -39.99 -10.62 -14.78
C GLU A 581 -41.27 -11.27 -14.20
N VAL A 582 -41.42 -11.31 -12.87
CA VAL A 582 -42.66 -11.79 -12.21
C VAL A 582 -43.88 -10.91 -12.50
N ASN A 583 -43.67 -9.69 -13.01
CA ASN A 583 -44.71 -8.76 -13.44
C ASN A 583 -44.91 -8.75 -14.97
N GLY A 584 -44.09 -9.50 -15.71
CA GLY A 584 -44.15 -9.59 -17.17
C GLY A 584 -45.37 -10.38 -17.68
N GLY A 585 -45.68 -10.22 -18.97
CA GLY A 585 -46.82 -10.91 -19.60
C GLY A 585 -46.74 -12.44 -19.53
N GLY A 586 -45.52 -12.99 -19.53
CA GLY A 586 -45.25 -14.43 -19.41
C GLY A 586 -45.45 -15.01 -18.00
N ALA A 587 -45.47 -14.14 -16.98
CA ALA A 587 -45.59 -14.56 -15.58
C ALA A 587 -46.97 -15.13 -15.22
N SER A 588 -47.94 -15.15 -16.13
CA SER A 588 -49.22 -15.84 -15.87
C SER A 588 -49.05 -17.37 -15.85
N TYR A 589 -47.89 -17.88 -16.26
CA TYR A 589 -47.61 -19.30 -16.41
C TYR A 589 -46.31 -19.69 -15.69
N ASN A 590 -46.23 -20.97 -15.36
CA ASN A 590 -45.11 -21.63 -14.72
C ASN A 590 -44.89 -22.96 -15.46
N ASP A 591 -44.14 -22.91 -16.57
CA ASP A 591 -43.85 -24.06 -17.43
C ASP A 591 -42.64 -24.86 -16.90
N ASP A 592 -42.72 -25.31 -15.66
CA ASP A 592 -41.65 -25.97 -14.91
C ASP A 592 -41.10 -27.23 -15.59
N GLY A 593 -41.98 -28.12 -16.08
CA GLY A 593 -41.56 -29.34 -16.79
C GLY A 593 -40.68 -29.04 -18.01
N TRP A 594 -41.09 -28.06 -18.82
CA TRP A 594 -40.30 -27.61 -19.97
C TRP A 594 -38.98 -26.97 -19.55
N ALA A 595 -39.02 -26.05 -18.58
CA ALA A 595 -37.84 -25.31 -18.13
C ALA A 595 -36.78 -26.25 -17.51
N VAL A 596 -37.21 -27.21 -16.70
CA VAL A 596 -36.33 -28.24 -16.12
C VAL A 596 -35.72 -29.11 -17.21
N GLN A 597 -36.48 -29.52 -18.22
CA GLN A 597 -35.92 -30.24 -19.36
C GLN A 597 -34.84 -29.41 -20.08
N GLN A 598 -35.11 -28.14 -20.37
CA GLN A 598 -34.13 -27.26 -21.04
C GLN A 598 -32.84 -27.09 -20.22
N ALA A 599 -32.96 -26.81 -18.92
CA ALA A 599 -31.79 -26.68 -18.04
C ALA A 599 -31.00 -28.00 -17.93
N SER A 600 -31.71 -29.13 -17.85
CA SER A 600 -31.10 -30.46 -17.83
C SER A 600 -30.32 -30.78 -19.11
N GLU A 601 -30.87 -30.46 -20.28
CA GLU A 601 -30.18 -30.64 -21.56
C GLU A 601 -28.90 -29.78 -21.65
N ARG A 602 -28.94 -28.53 -21.19
CA ARG A 602 -27.76 -27.63 -21.16
C ARG A 602 -26.69 -28.13 -20.19
N LEU A 603 -27.09 -28.56 -19.00
CA LEU A 603 -26.20 -29.12 -17.97
C LEU A 603 -25.58 -30.46 -18.43
N SER A 604 -26.33 -31.29 -19.16
CA SER A 604 -25.87 -32.59 -19.66
C SER A 604 -24.65 -32.46 -20.60
N ARG A 605 -24.55 -31.35 -21.35
CA ARG A 605 -23.46 -31.05 -22.28
C ARG A 605 -22.15 -30.65 -21.59
N GLN A 606 -22.19 -30.33 -20.30
CA GLN A 606 -20.99 -29.97 -19.55
C GLN A 606 -20.07 -31.19 -19.36
N LYS A 607 -18.76 -30.98 -19.45
CA LYS A 607 -17.75 -32.04 -19.24
C LYS A 607 -17.52 -32.41 -17.77
N ALA A 608 -18.10 -31.62 -16.87
CA ALA A 608 -18.08 -31.83 -15.43
C ALA A 608 -18.49 -33.25 -15.01
N ALA A 609 -17.78 -33.81 -14.04
CA ALA A 609 -18.02 -35.15 -13.51
C ALA A 609 -19.28 -35.20 -12.64
N GLU A 610 -19.53 -34.15 -11.87
CA GLU A 610 -20.69 -34.03 -10.99
C GLU A 610 -21.53 -32.83 -11.45
N LYS A 611 -22.83 -33.05 -11.64
CA LYS A 611 -23.76 -32.07 -12.22
C LYS A 611 -24.94 -31.87 -11.28
N PHE A 612 -25.20 -30.60 -10.93
CA PHE A 612 -26.30 -30.24 -10.04
C PHE A 612 -27.22 -29.23 -10.72
N LEU A 613 -28.53 -29.47 -10.65
CA LEU A 613 -29.56 -28.52 -11.04
C LEU A 613 -30.33 -28.12 -9.78
N PHE A 614 -30.28 -26.84 -9.43
CA PHE A 614 -31.07 -26.27 -8.35
C PHE A 614 -32.26 -25.53 -8.95
N VAL A 615 -33.46 -25.95 -8.59
CA VAL A 615 -34.71 -25.30 -9.01
C VAL A 615 -35.28 -24.56 -7.80
N LEU A 616 -35.46 -23.24 -7.93
CA LEU A 616 -36.04 -22.38 -6.90
C LEU A 616 -37.44 -21.96 -7.35
N SER A 617 -38.48 -22.50 -6.72
CA SER A 617 -39.88 -22.27 -7.06
C SER A 617 -40.77 -22.39 -5.82
N ASP A 618 -41.95 -21.76 -5.86
CA ASP A 618 -42.99 -21.92 -4.85
C ASP A 618 -43.89 -23.16 -5.08
N GLY A 619 -43.66 -23.89 -6.18
CA GLY A 619 -44.29 -25.18 -6.46
C GLY A 619 -45.72 -25.10 -7.00
N LEU A 620 -46.09 -23.97 -7.64
CA LEU A 620 -47.39 -23.76 -8.26
C LEU A 620 -47.31 -23.80 -9.80
N PRO A 621 -47.30 -25.00 -10.42
CA PRO A 621 -47.21 -25.13 -11.87
C PRO A 621 -48.50 -24.70 -12.57
N GLU A 622 -48.37 -23.89 -13.62
CA GLU A 622 -49.48 -23.34 -14.41
C GLU A 622 -49.09 -23.39 -15.89
N GLU A 623 -49.66 -24.34 -16.63
CA GLU A 623 -49.20 -24.61 -17.99
C GLU A 623 -49.62 -23.52 -18.98
N SER A 624 -48.70 -23.10 -19.84
CA SER A 624 -49.00 -22.25 -20.98
C SER A 624 -49.41 -23.08 -22.20
N GLY A 625 -50.12 -22.44 -23.14
CA GLY A 625 -50.41 -23.05 -24.43
C GLY A 625 -49.17 -23.36 -25.28
N ASN A 626 -48.00 -22.82 -24.94
CA ASN A 626 -46.74 -23.06 -25.64
C ASN A 626 -46.07 -24.38 -25.21
N HIS A 627 -46.27 -24.78 -23.95
CA HIS A 627 -45.57 -25.90 -23.32
C HIS A 627 -46.54 -26.83 -22.57
N PRO A 628 -47.41 -27.57 -23.29
CA PRO A 628 -48.43 -28.38 -22.64
C PRO A 628 -47.83 -29.56 -21.87
N ARG A 629 -48.44 -29.92 -20.73
CA ARG A 629 -48.05 -31.07 -19.88
C ARG A 629 -48.08 -32.42 -20.60
N SER A 630 -48.75 -32.53 -21.74
CA SER A 630 -48.73 -33.75 -22.56
C SER A 630 -47.38 -34.00 -23.26
N ARG A 631 -46.50 -32.99 -23.30
CA ARG A 631 -45.21 -33.03 -24.01
C ARG A 631 -43.99 -33.04 -23.08
N PHE A 632 -44.09 -32.45 -21.90
CA PHE A 632 -42.98 -32.20 -20.97
C PHE A 632 -43.20 -32.87 -19.62
#